data_AF-A0A835C0I5-F1
#
_entry.id   AF-A0A835C0I5-F1
#
_cell.length_a   1.000
_cell.length_b   1.000
_cell.length_c   1.000
_cell.angle_alpha   90.00
_cell.angle_beta   90.00
_cell.angle_gamma   90.00
#
_symmetry.space_group_name_H-M   'P 1'
#
loop_
_entity.id
_entity.type
_entity.pdbx_description
1 polymer ?
#
loop_
_entity_poly.entity_id
_entity_poly.type
_entity_poly.pdbx_seq_one_letter_code
_entity_poly.pdbx_strand_id
1 'polypeptide(L)'
;MATDELATAAPTSVGADQPAAAAFSFSIWPPTQRTRDAVVRRLVETLTGDTILCKRYGAVPEADADPAARAIEAEAFDAAAATGGAAASVEEGIEALQLYSKEVSSRLLALVKSRAADAKADPPSEEAPAAAEGEAA
;
A
#
# COMPACT_ATOMS: atom_id res chain seq x y z
N MET A 1 -36.43 -4.03 78.42
CA MET A 1 -35.93 -5.11 77.54
C MET A 1 -35.85 -4.50 76.12
N ALA A 2 -34.96 -3.54 75.87
CA ALA A 2 -33.53 -3.68 75.54
C ALA A 2 -33.30 -4.36 74.17
N THR A 3 -32.94 -3.54 73.17
CA THR A 3 -32.14 -3.80 71.94
C THR A 3 -32.07 -2.43 71.25
N ASP A 4 -31.09 -1.56 71.47
CA ASP A 4 -29.63 -1.63 71.31
C ASP A 4 -29.11 -1.88 69.89
N GLU A 5 -28.35 -0.86 69.47
CA GLU A 5 -27.28 -0.78 68.48
C GLU A 5 -27.52 -0.81 66.96
N LEU A 6 -27.22 0.37 66.39
CA LEU A 6 -26.98 0.72 65.02
C LEU A 6 -25.58 0.23 64.58
N ALA A 7 -25.51 -0.95 63.96
CA ALA A 7 -24.25 -1.45 63.40
C ALA A 7 -23.88 -0.67 62.12
N THR A 8 -22.89 0.23 62.27
CA THR A 8 -22.08 0.74 61.17
C THR A 8 -20.82 -0.12 61.04
N ALA A 9 -20.64 -0.82 59.92
CA ALA A 9 -19.35 -1.36 59.52
C ALA A 9 -19.35 -1.61 58.00
N ALA A 10 -18.30 -1.10 57.36
CA ALA A 10 -18.09 -0.96 55.92
C ALA A 10 -18.21 -2.26 55.09
N PRO A 11 -18.52 -2.18 53.78
CA PRO A 11 -18.17 -3.26 52.88
C PRO A 11 -16.64 -3.31 52.73
N THR A 12 -16.04 -4.34 53.31
CA THR A 12 -14.65 -4.76 53.05
C THR A 12 -14.48 -4.90 51.55
N SER A 13 -13.63 -4.05 50.94
CA SER A 13 -13.26 -4.19 49.54
C SER A 13 -12.57 -5.55 49.38
N VAL A 14 -13.26 -6.50 48.74
CA VAL A 14 -12.61 -7.65 48.13
C VAL A 14 -11.55 -7.08 47.22
N GLY A 15 -10.29 -7.27 47.60
CA GLY A 15 -9.14 -7.07 46.74
C GLY A 15 -9.32 -8.03 45.57
N ALA A 16 -9.90 -7.52 44.49
CA ALA A 16 -9.73 -8.09 43.19
C ALA A 16 -8.26 -7.86 42.83
N ASP A 17 -7.44 -8.87 43.10
CA ASP A 17 -6.25 -9.14 42.31
C ASP A 17 -6.74 -9.34 40.87
N GLN A 18 -7.00 -8.22 40.18
CA GLN A 18 -7.23 -8.22 38.77
C GLN A 18 -5.85 -8.51 38.19
N PRO A 19 -5.63 -9.66 37.51
CA PRO A 19 -4.42 -9.80 36.73
C PRO A 19 -4.49 -8.65 35.73
N ALA A 20 -3.53 -7.72 35.85
CA ALA A 20 -3.43 -6.56 34.97
C ALA A 20 -3.68 -7.07 33.56
N ALA A 21 -4.84 -6.71 32.99
CA ALA A 21 -5.24 -7.17 31.67
C ALA A 21 -4.06 -6.88 30.77
N ALA A 22 -3.38 -7.92 30.29
CA ALA A 22 -2.18 -7.77 29.50
C ALA A 22 -2.52 -6.78 28.39
N ALA A 23 -1.94 -5.58 28.48
CA ALA A 23 -2.22 -4.53 27.51
C ALA A 23 -1.71 -5.08 26.18
N PHE A 24 -2.62 -5.61 25.37
CA PHE A 24 -2.31 -6.04 24.02
C PHE A 24 -2.00 -4.76 23.25
N SER A 25 -0.71 -4.39 23.19
CA SER A 25 -0.25 -3.32 22.33
C SER A 25 -0.48 -3.76 20.90
N PHE A 26 -1.52 -3.21 20.27
CA PHE A 26 -1.81 -3.43 18.86
C PHE A 26 -0.96 -2.44 18.05
N SER A 27 0.10 -2.94 17.41
CA SER A 27 0.89 -2.14 16.48
C SER A 27 0.32 -2.35 15.07
N ILE A 28 -0.22 -1.28 14.48
CA ILE A 28 -0.81 -1.29 13.12
C ILE A 28 0.29 -1.26 12.05
N TRP A 29 1.48 -0.77 12.41
CA TRP A 29 2.61 -0.56 11.53
C TRP A 29 3.90 -1.08 12.20
N PRO A 30 4.80 -1.80 11.50
CA PRO A 30 4.79 -2.08 10.07
C PRO A 30 3.93 -3.29 9.66
N PRO A 31 3.39 -3.32 8.42
CA PRO A 31 2.71 -4.48 7.87
C PRO A 31 3.65 -5.68 7.78
N THR A 32 3.09 -6.88 7.98
CA THR A 32 3.87 -8.12 7.82
C THR A 32 4.34 -8.30 6.38
N GLN A 33 5.44 -9.03 6.18
CA GLN A 33 5.97 -9.33 4.84
C GLN A 33 4.91 -9.98 3.93
N ARG A 34 4.07 -10.87 4.49
CA ARG A 34 2.96 -11.50 3.76
C ARG A 34 1.95 -10.48 3.23
N THR A 35 1.65 -9.43 4.01
CA THR A 35 0.77 -8.34 3.61
C THR A 35 1.42 -7.51 2.51
N ARG A 36 2.72 -7.21 2.64
CA ARG A 36 3.51 -6.51 1.62
C ARG A 36 3.50 -7.26 0.29
N ASP A 37 3.77 -8.57 0.32
CA ASP A 37 3.72 -9.44 -0.87
C ASP A 37 2.33 -9.48 -1.52
N ALA A 38 1.25 -9.37 -0.71
CA ALA A 38 -0.11 -9.27 -1.23
C ALA A 38 -0.36 -7.95 -1.96
N VAL A 39 0.21 -6.84 -1.46
CA VAL A 39 0.15 -5.54 -2.14
C VAL A 39 0.91 -5.60 -3.47
N VAL A 40 2.11 -6.18 -3.50
CA VAL A 40 2.88 -6.37 -4.75
C VAL A 40 2.06 -7.15 -5.77
N ARG A 41 1.51 -8.31 -5.41
CA ARG A 41 0.66 -9.11 -6.32
C ARG A 41 -0.52 -8.31 -6.86
N ARG A 42 -1.17 -7.53 -6.01
CA ARG A 42 -2.29 -6.67 -6.42
C ARG A 42 -1.86 -5.56 -7.38
N LEU A 43 -0.67 -4.98 -7.18
CA LEU A 43 -0.11 -4.00 -8.11
C LEU A 43 0.20 -4.63 -9.46
N VAL A 44 0.78 -5.83 -9.49
CA VAL A 44 1.03 -6.59 -10.74
C VAL A 44 -0.27 -6.83 -11.49
N GLU A 45 -1.30 -7.38 -10.83
CA GLU A 45 -2.64 -7.55 -11.44
C GLU A 45 -3.21 -6.24 -12.00
N THR A 46 -2.94 -5.13 -11.32
CA THR A 46 -3.42 -3.81 -11.74
C THR A 46 -2.70 -3.32 -13.00
N LEU A 47 -1.41 -3.62 -13.12
CA LEU A 47 -0.53 -3.23 -14.22
C LEU A 47 -0.64 -4.14 -15.45
N THR A 48 -0.95 -5.43 -15.28
CA THR A 48 -1.03 -6.42 -16.36
C THR A 48 -2.46 -6.76 -16.77
N GLY A 49 -3.44 -6.57 -15.88
CA GLY A 49 -4.82 -6.96 -16.09
C GLY A 49 -5.65 -5.97 -16.91
N ASP A 50 -6.94 -6.29 -17.08
CA ASP A 50 -7.91 -5.43 -17.79
C ASP A 50 -8.48 -4.32 -16.89
N THR A 51 -7.61 -3.51 -16.29
CA THR A 51 -8.01 -2.41 -15.42
C THR A 51 -8.25 -1.12 -16.19
N ILE A 52 -8.99 -0.18 -15.58
CA ILE A 52 -9.19 1.17 -16.16
C ILE A 52 -7.83 1.85 -16.40
N LEU A 53 -6.82 1.60 -15.56
CA LEU A 53 -5.48 2.14 -15.73
C LEU A 53 -4.81 1.60 -17.00
N CYS A 54 -4.87 0.29 -17.24
CA CYS A 54 -4.34 -0.32 -18.47
C CYS A 54 -5.07 0.20 -19.72
N LYS A 55 -6.39 0.41 -19.64
CA LYS A 55 -7.17 1.00 -20.76
C LYS A 55 -6.76 2.44 -21.07
N ARG A 56 -6.31 3.20 -20.07
CA ARG A 56 -5.97 4.63 -20.19
C ARG A 56 -4.51 4.89 -20.54
N TYR A 57 -3.60 4.06 -20.04
CA TYR A 57 -2.16 4.27 -20.10
C TYR A 57 -1.40 3.12 -20.78
N GLY A 58 -2.08 2.05 -21.18
CA GLY A 58 -1.49 0.83 -21.74
C GLY A 58 -1.12 -0.18 -20.65
N ALA A 59 -1.32 -1.47 -20.95
CA ALA A 59 -0.93 -2.57 -20.06
C ALA A 59 0.59 -2.74 -20.02
N VAL A 60 1.13 -3.05 -18.84
CA VAL A 60 2.55 -3.38 -18.63
C VAL A 60 2.76 -4.87 -18.89
N PRO A 61 3.79 -5.26 -19.67
CA PRO A 61 4.14 -6.66 -19.84
C PRO A 61 4.55 -7.25 -18.50
N GLU A 62 4.18 -8.50 -18.26
CA GLU A 62 4.38 -9.17 -16.98
C GLU A 62 5.84 -9.17 -16.51
N ALA A 63 6.79 -9.29 -17.46
CA ALA A 63 8.22 -9.23 -17.21
C ALA A 63 8.69 -7.93 -16.52
N ASP A 64 8.04 -6.80 -16.83
CA ASP A 64 8.37 -5.50 -16.26
C ASP A 64 7.45 -5.13 -15.08
N ALA A 65 6.27 -5.76 -15.00
CA ALA A 65 5.26 -5.45 -13.98
C ALA A 65 5.65 -5.91 -12.57
N ASP A 66 6.21 -7.11 -12.41
CA ASP A 66 6.67 -7.61 -11.10
C ASP A 66 7.80 -6.75 -10.51
N PRO A 67 8.92 -6.48 -11.23
CA PRO A 67 9.99 -5.65 -10.68
C PRO A 67 9.52 -4.21 -10.41
N ALA A 68 8.68 -3.64 -11.27
CA ALA A 68 8.10 -2.32 -11.05
C ALA A 68 7.19 -2.27 -9.81
N ALA A 69 6.32 -3.27 -9.63
CA ALA A 69 5.43 -3.36 -8.48
C ALA A 69 6.20 -3.50 -7.16
N ARG A 70 7.27 -4.31 -7.15
CA ARG A 70 8.15 -4.44 -5.98
C ARG A 70 8.87 -3.14 -5.65
N ALA A 71 9.37 -2.43 -6.65
CA ALA A 71 10.02 -1.13 -6.44
C ALA A 71 9.04 -0.11 -5.86
N ILE A 72 7.82 -0.01 -6.42
CA ILE A 72 6.76 0.87 -5.91
C ILE A 72 6.45 0.57 -4.44
N GLU A 73 6.27 -0.71 -4.11
CA GLU A 73 5.94 -1.13 -2.75
C GLU A 73 7.08 -0.84 -1.77
N ALA A 74 8.32 -1.18 -2.14
CA ALA A 74 9.50 -0.99 -1.30
C ALA A 74 9.74 0.49 -1.01
N GLU A 75 9.70 1.34 -2.03
CA GLU A 75 9.88 2.79 -1.86
C GLU A 75 8.77 3.42 -1.01
N ALA A 76 7.52 2.97 -1.18
CA ALA A 76 6.41 3.45 -0.37
C ALA A 76 6.53 2.99 1.09
N PHE A 77 6.99 1.76 1.32
CA PHE A 77 7.27 1.25 2.65
C PHE A 77 8.39 2.06 3.31
N ASP A 78 9.49 2.33 2.60
CA ASP A 78 10.62 3.10 3.12
C ASP A 78 10.21 4.56 3.43
N ALA A 79 9.40 5.18 2.56
CA ALA A 79 8.87 6.52 2.80
C ALA A 79 7.96 6.59 4.05
N ALA A 80 7.11 5.57 4.23
CA ALA A 80 6.27 5.45 5.42
C ALA A 80 7.10 5.13 6.68
N ALA A 81 8.11 4.27 6.58
CA ALA A 81 9.02 3.92 7.67
C ALA A 81 9.88 5.12 8.10
N ALA A 82 10.27 6.00 7.17
CA ALA A 82 11.00 7.23 7.49
C ALA A 82 10.17 8.24 8.29
N THR A 83 8.84 8.21 8.14
CA THR A 83 7.92 9.14 8.84
C THR A 83 7.40 8.56 10.15
N GLY A 84 7.19 7.24 10.22
CA GLY A 84 6.53 6.57 11.34
C GLY A 84 7.31 5.48 12.05
N GLY A 85 8.58 5.22 11.70
CA GLY A 85 9.48 4.29 12.39
C GLY A 85 8.82 2.98 12.88
N ALA A 86 9.25 2.46 14.02
CA ALA A 86 8.42 1.57 14.83
C ALA A 86 7.40 2.46 15.57
N ALA A 87 6.26 2.72 14.93
CA ALA A 87 5.22 3.62 15.43
C ALA A 87 5.00 3.41 16.94
N ALA A 88 5.23 4.46 17.72
CA ALA A 88 5.18 4.43 19.17
C ALA A 88 3.72 4.42 19.69
N SER A 89 2.78 4.80 18.82
CA SER A 89 1.35 4.84 19.09
C SER A 89 0.54 4.24 17.92
N VAL A 90 -0.69 3.82 18.23
CA VAL A 90 -1.69 3.41 17.24
C VAL A 90 -1.95 4.53 16.22
N GLU A 91 -2.03 5.79 16.67
CA GLU A 91 -2.28 6.95 15.79
C GLU A 91 -1.15 7.11 14.76
N GLU A 92 0.10 7.07 15.21
CA GLU A 92 1.28 7.13 14.35
C GLU A 92 1.33 5.94 13.37
N GLY A 93 0.88 4.76 13.80
CA GLY A 93 0.74 3.60 12.94
C GLY A 93 -0.34 3.75 11.86
N ILE A 94 -1.44 4.43 12.16
CA ILE A 94 -2.50 4.76 11.19
C ILE A 94 -1.98 5.78 10.18
N GLU A 95 -1.31 6.85 10.65
CA GLU A 95 -0.71 7.87 9.78
C GLU A 95 0.33 7.25 8.83
N ALA A 96 1.20 6.37 9.33
CA ALA A 96 2.17 5.64 8.52
C ALA A 96 1.49 4.76 7.45
N LEU A 97 0.41 4.05 7.81
CA LEU A 97 -0.35 3.22 6.86
C LEU A 97 -1.06 4.07 5.79
N GLN A 98 -1.59 5.23 6.17
CA GLN A 98 -2.19 6.19 5.24
C GLN A 98 -1.15 6.74 4.26
N LEU A 99 0.03 7.12 4.76
CA LEU A 99 1.13 7.57 3.93
C LEU A 99 1.58 6.48 2.97
N TYR A 100 1.79 5.25 3.45
CA TYR A 100 2.11 4.09 2.62
C TYR A 100 1.09 3.91 1.48
N SER A 101 -0.21 3.93 1.79
CA SER A 101 -1.28 3.76 0.79
C SER A 101 -1.27 4.86 -0.27
N LYS A 102 -1.02 6.11 0.14
CA LYS A 102 -0.88 7.26 -0.75
C LYS A 102 0.35 7.13 -1.64
N GLU A 103 1.49 6.74 -1.07
CA GLU A 103 2.77 6.63 -1.78
C GLU A 103 2.76 5.52 -2.82
N VAL A 104 2.17 4.36 -2.49
CA VAL A 104 1.94 3.27 -3.45
C VAL A 104 1.09 3.75 -4.62
N SER A 105 -0.05 4.39 -4.33
CA SER A 105 -0.97 4.86 -5.37
C SER A 105 -0.37 5.96 -6.25
N SER A 106 0.38 6.89 -5.65
CA SER A 106 1.06 7.98 -6.33
C SER A 106 2.12 7.46 -7.30
N ARG A 107 2.99 6.55 -6.85
CA ARG A 107 4.05 5.94 -7.67
C ARG A 107 3.49 5.08 -8.78
N LEU A 108 2.45 4.29 -8.51
CA LEU A 108 1.76 3.53 -9.53
C LEU A 108 1.27 4.43 -10.66
N LEU A 109 0.59 5.53 -10.31
CA LEU A 109 0.10 6.50 -11.29
C LEU A 109 1.23 7.22 -12.03
N ALA A 110 2.32 7.57 -11.35
CA ALA A 110 3.49 8.19 -11.97
C ALA A 110 4.12 7.26 -13.01
N LEU A 111 4.30 5.97 -12.67
CA LEU A 111 4.87 4.96 -13.55
C LEU A 111 4.04 4.79 -14.83
N VAL A 112 2.72 4.58 -14.72
CA VAL A 112 1.87 4.37 -15.90
C VAL A 112 1.79 5.63 -16.77
N LYS A 113 1.82 6.83 -16.17
CA LYS A 113 1.85 8.09 -16.92
C LYS A 113 3.17 8.30 -17.66
N SER A 114 4.30 8.05 -17.00
CA SER A 114 5.63 8.15 -17.60
C SER A 114 5.77 7.24 -18.81
N ARG A 115 5.33 5.98 -18.66
CA ARG A 115 5.36 5.00 -19.74
C ARG A 115 4.44 5.34 -20.91
N ALA A 116 3.23 5.82 -20.62
CA ALA A 116 2.31 6.27 -21.67
C ALA A 116 2.82 7.49 -22.44
N ALA A 117 3.64 8.34 -21.82
CA ALA A 117 4.31 9.44 -22.50
C ALA A 117 5.45 8.95 -23.40
N ASP A 118 6.25 7.99 -22.91
CA ASP A 118 7.36 7.37 -23.66
C ASP A 118 6.85 6.64 -24.92
N ALA A 119 5.77 5.87 -24.79
CA ALA A 119 5.14 5.18 -25.92
C ALA A 119 4.53 6.12 -26.98
N LYS A 120 4.28 7.40 -26.66
CA LYS A 120 3.84 8.42 -27.63
C LYS A 120 4.99 9.14 -28.32
N ALA A 121 6.20 9.05 -27.78
CA ALA A 121 7.37 9.74 -28.31
C ALA A 121 8.09 8.92 -29.40
N ASP A 122 7.76 7.64 -29.56
CA ASP A 122 8.28 6.78 -30.62
C ASP A 122 7.35 6.84 -31.86
N PRO A 123 7.73 7.52 -32.96
CA PRO A 123 6.97 7.43 -34.20
C PRO A 123 7.17 6.02 -34.81
N PRO A 124 6.13 5.43 -35.42
CA PRO A 124 6.32 4.22 -36.20
C PRO A 124 7.27 4.56 -37.35
N SER A 125 8.43 3.89 -37.38
CA SER A 125 9.34 3.92 -38.51
C SER A 125 8.59 3.35 -39.71
N GLU A 126 8.04 4.23 -40.54
CA GLU A 126 7.40 3.92 -41.81
C GLU A 126 8.46 3.34 -42.74
N GLU A 127 8.48 2.02 -42.85
CA GLU A 127 9.25 1.27 -43.83
C GLU A 127 8.65 1.59 -45.21
N ALA A 128 9.26 2.56 -45.90
CA ALA A 128 8.89 2.99 -47.23
C ALA A 128 9.02 1.83 -48.23
N PRO A 129 8.02 1.56 -49.09
CA PRO A 129 8.20 0.63 -50.19
C PRO A 129 9.10 1.27 -51.25
N ALA A 130 10.21 0.60 -51.55
CA ALA A 130 11.12 0.94 -52.63
C ALA A 130 10.42 0.85 -54.00
N ALA A 131 10.71 1.85 -54.82
CA ALA A 131 10.21 2.04 -56.18
C ALA A 131 10.65 0.97 -57.17
N ALA A 132 9.76 0.64 -58.10
CA ALA A 132 10.02 0.16 -59.47
C ALA A 132 8.64 0.32 -60.19
N GLU A 133 8.45 0.90 -61.37
CA GLU A 133 9.31 1.14 -62.52
C GLU A 133 8.74 2.35 -63.30
N GLY A 134 9.60 3.08 -64.00
CA GLY A 134 9.17 3.97 -65.08
C GLY A 134 9.11 3.20 -66.40
N GLU A 135 8.30 3.67 -67.34
CA GLU A 135 8.70 3.86 -68.74
C GLU A 135 7.60 4.65 -69.46
N ALA A 136 8.01 5.72 -70.12
CA ALA A 136 7.20 6.51 -71.03
C ALA A 136 7.83 6.39 -72.43
N ALA A 137 7.09 5.86 -73.40
CA ALA A 137 7.14 6.18 -74.83
C ALA A 137 5.94 5.56 -75.56
#